data_AF-A0A7L0DMM5-F1
#
_entry.id   AF-A0A7L0DMM5-F1
#
_cell.length_a   1.000
_cell.length_b   1.000
_cell.length_c   1.000
_cell.angle_alpha   90.00
_cell.angle_beta   90.00
_cell.angle_gamma   90.00
#
_symmetry.space_group_name_H-M   'P 1'
#
loop_
_entity.id
_entity.type
_entity.pdbx_description
1 polymer ?
#
loop_
_entity_poly.entity_id
_entity_poly.type
_entity_poly.pdbx_seq_one_letter_code
_entity_poly.pdbx_strand_id
1 'polypeptide(L)'
;LHVICVPPVPREGEEWQRLRRLLGRLLLRPRATEGYAGPVAAVVGDLLQRLQRQRDCHPQHLVLDVAAEFYKFGLEGISSVLFSSRLGCLEQEVPGDTETFIRAINTMFVLTLLTM
;
A
#
# COMPACT_ATOMS: atom_id res chain seq x y z
N LEU A 1 -0.43 25.78 -0.42
CA LEU A 1 -0.08 24.56 -1.17
C LEU A 1 1.32 24.15 -0.74
N HIS A 2 1.40 23.41 0.36
CA HIS A 2 2.65 22.81 0.81
C HIS A 2 3.00 21.73 -0.19
N VAL A 3 4.02 22.01 -1.02
CA VAL A 3 4.71 20.99 -1.80
C VAL A 3 5.13 19.92 -0.80
N ILE A 4 4.64 18.70 -0.99
CA ILE A 4 5.21 17.54 -0.34
C ILE A 4 6.66 17.50 -0.83
N CYS A 5 7.58 18.04 -0.02
CA CYS A 5 9.00 17.76 -0.18
C CYS A 5 9.13 16.26 0.11
N VAL A 6 8.98 15.44 -0.91
CA VAL A 6 9.66 14.16 -0.95
C VAL A 6 11.13 14.57 -1.18
N PRO A 7 11.99 14.58 -0.13
CA PRO A 7 13.41 14.78 -0.40
C PRO A 7 13.82 13.73 -1.43
N PRO A 8 14.67 14.07 -2.41
CA PRO A 8 15.17 13.07 -3.35
C PRO A 8 15.70 11.91 -2.50
N VAL A 9 15.14 10.71 -2.71
CA VAL A 9 15.65 9.51 -2.05
C VAL A 9 17.13 9.48 -2.40
N PRO A 10 18.05 9.69 -1.44
CA PRO A 10 19.46 9.82 -1.80
C PRO A 10 19.83 8.49 -2.44
N ARG A 11 20.24 8.51 -3.71
CA ARG A 11 20.47 7.26 -4.46
C ARG A 11 21.61 6.46 -3.83
N GLU A 12 22.64 7.16 -3.35
CA GLU A 12 23.86 6.59 -2.78
C GLU A 12 24.48 7.54 -1.74
N GLY A 13 25.54 7.10 -1.05
CA GLY A 13 26.31 7.91 -0.10
C GLY A 13 25.94 7.73 1.37
N GLU A 14 26.60 8.51 2.24
CA GLU A 14 26.48 8.37 3.69
C GLU A 14 25.06 8.67 4.21
N GLU A 15 24.36 9.63 3.60
CA GLU A 15 22.98 9.96 3.97
C GLU A 15 22.01 8.82 3.69
N TRP A 16 22.11 8.18 2.51
CA TRP A 16 21.33 6.98 2.20
C TRP A 16 21.64 5.85 3.18
N GLN A 17 22.91 5.60 3.46
CA GLN A 17 23.32 4.57 4.43
C GLN A 17 22.80 4.87 5.84
N ARG A 18 22.76 6.13 6.25
CA ARG A 18 22.22 6.54 7.54
C ARG A 18 20.71 6.31 7.60
N LEU A 19 19.97 6.73 6.57
CA LEU A 19 18.53 6.54 6.48
C LEU A 19 18.17 5.05 6.43
N ARG A 20 18.85 4.27 5.59
CA ARG A 20 18.65 2.81 5.46
C ARG A 20 18.92 2.09 6.78
N ARG A 21 19.96 2.46 7.52
CA ARG A 21 20.25 1.89 8.85
C ARG A 21 19.14 2.20 9.87
N LEU A 22 18.59 3.40 9.84
CA LEU A 22 17.46 3.78 10.71
C LEU A 22 16.19 3.00 10.35
N LEU A 23 15.79 3.04 9.08
CA LEU A 23 14.60 2.33 8.59
C LEU A 23 14.70 0.82 8.81
N GLY A 24 15.85 0.21 8.55
CA GLY A 24 16.06 -1.22 8.78
C GLY A 24 15.90 -1.62 10.25
N ARG A 25 16.25 -0.75 11.19
CA ARG A 25 16.02 -1.01 12.62
C ARG A 25 14.53 -0.95 12.99
N LEU A 26 13.78 -0.06 12.36
CA LEU A 26 12.35 0.15 12.65
C LEU A 26 11.46 -0.86 11.95
N LEU A 27 11.80 -1.26 10.72
CA LEU A 27 10.93 -2.06 9.84
C LEU A 27 11.38 -3.51 9.63
N LEU A 28 12.69 -3.81 9.79
CA LEU A 28 13.25 -5.11 9.39
C LEU A 28 13.81 -5.94 10.56
N ARG A 29 13.77 -5.41 11.79
CA ARG A 29 14.18 -6.20 12.96
C ARG A 29 13.13 -7.28 13.25
N PRO A 30 13.53 -8.53 13.57
CA PRO A 30 12.58 -9.61 13.87
C PRO A 30 11.49 -9.24 14.87
N ARG A 31 11.88 -8.59 15.98
CA ARG A 31 10.94 -8.10 17.01
C ARG A 31 9.95 -7.05 16.50
N ALA A 32 10.35 -6.22 15.54
CA ALA A 32 9.45 -5.25 14.92
C ALA A 32 8.49 -5.97 13.95
N THR A 33 9.00 -6.91 13.16
CA THR A 33 8.21 -7.66 12.19
C THR A 33 7.20 -8.62 12.82
N GLU A 34 7.44 -9.10 14.04
CA GLU A 34 6.48 -9.90 14.81
C GLU A 34 5.14 -9.17 14.99
N GLY A 35 5.17 -7.83 15.14
CA GLY A 35 3.97 -7.02 15.30
C GLY A 35 3.12 -6.87 14.03
N TYR A 36 3.66 -7.20 12.85
CA TYR A 36 2.98 -6.98 11.58
C TYR A 36 2.09 -8.15 11.18
N ALA A 37 2.32 -9.35 11.74
CA ALA A 37 1.61 -10.56 11.36
C ALA A 37 0.09 -10.44 11.53
N GLY A 38 -0.37 -9.88 12.66
CA GLY A 38 -1.79 -9.66 12.92
C GLY A 38 -2.44 -8.67 11.93
N PRO A 39 -1.93 -7.44 11.81
CA PRO A 39 -2.41 -6.46 10.83
C PRO A 39 -2.44 -7.00 9.39
N VAL A 40 -1.36 -7.65 8.94
CA VAL A 40 -1.29 -8.22 7.59
C VAL A 40 -2.31 -9.35 7.41
N ALA A 41 -2.47 -10.24 8.39
CA ALA A 41 -3.46 -11.31 8.32
C ALA A 41 -4.90 -10.78 8.23
N ALA A 42 -5.21 -9.68 8.93
CA ALA A 42 -6.52 -9.03 8.82
C ALA A 42 -6.76 -8.49 7.40
N VAL A 43 -5.77 -7.78 6.82
CA VAL A 43 -5.88 -7.25 5.45
C VAL A 43 -5.98 -8.37 4.40
N VAL A 44 -5.27 -9.50 4.60
CA VAL A 44 -5.42 -10.69 3.74
C VAL A 44 -6.84 -11.27 3.85
N GLY A 45 -7.42 -11.31 5.04
CA GLY A 45 -8.81 -11.73 5.24
C GLY A 45 -9.78 -10.87 4.43
N ASP A 46 -9.61 -9.55 4.48
CA ASP A 46 -10.47 -8.60 3.75
C ASP A 46 -10.32 -8.75 2.22
N LEU A 47 -9.09 -9.00 1.73
CA LEU A 47 -8.85 -9.29 0.32
C LEU A 47 -9.58 -10.56 -0.12
N LEU A 48 -9.47 -11.65 0.65
CA LEU A 48 -10.13 -12.91 0.33
C LEU A 48 -11.65 -12.76 0.26
N GLN A 49 -12.25 -12.05 1.23
CA GLN A 49 -13.69 -11.77 1.22
C GLN A 49 -14.10 -10.96 0.00
N ARG A 50 -13.31 -9.96 -0.39
CA ARG A 50 -13.57 -9.13 -1.57
C ARG A 50 -13.51 -9.94 -2.86
N LEU A 51 -12.47 -10.76 -3.03
CA LEU A 51 -12.30 -11.62 -4.21
C LEU A 51 -13.42 -12.66 -4.31
N GLN A 52 -13.83 -13.27 -3.18
CA GLN A 52 -14.97 -14.17 -3.14
C GLN A 52 -16.25 -13.49 -3.60
N ARG A 53 -16.56 -12.30 -3.07
CA ARG A 53 -17.73 -11.53 -3.49
C ARG A 53 -17.71 -11.17 -4.98
N GLN A 54 -16.59 -10.67 -5.49
CA GLN A 54 -16.47 -10.34 -6.92
C GLN A 54 -16.70 -11.57 -7.80
N ARG A 55 -16.11 -12.71 -7.41
CA ARG A 55 -16.34 -13.99 -8.07
C ARG A 55 -17.82 -14.39 -8.03
N ASP A 56 -18.47 -14.30 -6.87
CA ASP A 56 -19.84 -14.77 -6.70
C ASP A 56 -20.87 -13.84 -7.40
N CYS A 57 -20.56 -12.55 -7.53
CA CYS A 57 -21.37 -11.59 -8.28
C CYS A 57 -21.17 -11.67 -9.81
N HIS A 58 -20.05 -12.21 -10.28
CA HIS A 58 -19.75 -12.27 -11.70
C HIS A 58 -20.42 -13.52 -12.34
N PRO A 59 -21.13 -13.39 -13.48
CA PRO A 59 -21.87 -14.51 -14.08
C PRO A 59 -20.99 -15.69 -14.53
N GLN A 60 -19.68 -15.45 -14.71
CA GLN A 60 -18.70 -16.49 -15.05
C GLN A 60 -17.87 -16.97 -13.85
N HIS A 61 -18.16 -16.50 -12.64
CA HIS A 61 -17.36 -16.77 -11.45
C HIS A 61 -15.89 -16.38 -11.59
N LEU A 62 -15.63 -15.15 -12.07
CA LEU A 62 -14.29 -14.63 -12.33
C LEU A 62 -14.06 -13.28 -11.65
N VAL A 63 -12.82 -13.04 -11.27
CA VAL A 63 -12.33 -11.72 -10.88
C VAL A 63 -11.66 -11.10 -12.11
N LEU A 64 -12.26 -10.02 -12.64
CA LEU A 64 -11.84 -9.41 -13.90
C LEU A 64 -10.45 -8.75 -13.84
N ASP A 65 -10.17 -8.05 -12.74
CA ASP A 65 -8.92 -7.31 -12.56
C ASP A 65 -8.29 -7.61 -11.20
N VAL A 66 -7.57 -8.73 -11.16
CA VAL A 66 -6.84 -9.16 -9.97
C VAL A 66 -5.70 -8.20 -9.64
N ALA A 67 -5.09 -7.56 -10.64
CA ALA A 67 -3.97 -6.64 -10.45
C ALA A 67 -4.43 -5.38 -9.68
N ALA A 68 -5.56 -4.79 -10.06
CA ALA A 68 -6.14 -3.66 -9.33
C ALA A 68 -6.46 -4.00 -7.87
N GLU A 69 -6.93 -5.21 -7.59
CA GLU A 69 -7.20 -5.66 -6.23
C GLU A 69 -5.90 -5.85 -5.42
N PHE A 70 -4.82 -6.33 -6.04
CA PHE A 70 -3.50 -6.39 -5.41
C PHE A 70 -2.90 -4.99 -5.15
N TYR A 71 -3.16 -3.99 -5.99
CA TYR A 71 -2.75 -2.61 -5.73
C TYR A 71 -3.44 -2.04 -4.49
N LYS A 72 -4.75 -2.25 -4.35
CA LYS A 72 -5.52 -1.85 -3.16
C LYS A 72 -5.04 -2.59 -1.91
N PHE A 73 -4.79 -3.90 -2.04
CA PHE A 73 -4.22 -4.72 -0.97
C PHE A 73 -2.86 -4.20 -0.52
N GLY A 74 -1.96 -3.86 -1.45
CA GLY A 74 -0.64 -3.34 -1.13
C GLY A 74 -0.72 -2.03 -0.35
N LEU A 75 -1.60 -1.11 -0.76
CA LEU A 75 -1.83 0.16 -0.07
C LEU A 75 -2.43 -0.02 1.32
N GLU A 76 -3.42 -0.89 1.46
CA GLU A 76 -4.05 -1.21 2.75
C GLU A 76 -3.07 -1.93 3.69
N GLY A 77 -2.24 -2.81 3.15
CA GLY A 77 -1.24 -3.57 3.92
C GLY A 77 -0.15 -2.66 4.47
N ILE A 78 0.43 -1.80 3.63
CA ILE A 78 1.48 -0.89 4.07
C ILE A 78 0.94 0.20 5.01
N SER A 79 -0.29 0.69 4.81
CA SER A 79 -0.90 1.67 5.71
C SER A 79 -1.22 1.06 7.07
N SER A 80 -1.69 -0.20 7.09
CA SER A 80 -1.95 -0.93 8.33
C SER A 80 -0.67 -1.17 9.13
N VAL A 81 0.44 -1.50 8.47
CA VAL A 81 1.74 -1.71 9.14
C VAL A 81 2.38 -0.40 9.60
N LEU A 82 2.43 0.62 8.74
CA LEU A 82 3.17 1.86 9.03
C LEU A 82 2.40 2.82 9.92
N PHE A 83 1.08 2.92 9.72
CA PHE A 83 0.25 3.93 10.37
C PHE A 83 -0.75 3.32 11.36
N SER A 84 -0.80 1.99 11.49
CA SER A 84 -1.81 1.30 12.30
C SER A 84 -3.23 1.76 11.94
N SER A 85 -3.44 2.09 10.66
CA SER A 85 -4.68 2.69 10.14
C SER A 85 -5.18 1.92 8.92
N ARG A 86 -6.50 1.91 8.75
CA ARG A 86 -7.19 1.28 7.62
C ARG A 86 -7.65 2.38 6.66
N LEU A 87 -7.26 2.28 5.38
CA LEU A 87 -7.64 3.27 4.37
C LEU A 87 -9.01 2.94 3.75
N GLY A 88 -9.51 1.72 3.95
CA GLY A 88 -10.75 1.26 3.36
C GLY A 88 -10.62 0.93 1.87
N CYS A 89 -9.41 0.68 1.38
CA CYS A 89 -9.16 0.38 -0.04
C CYS A 89 -9.88 -0.90 -0.50
N LEU A 90 -10.14 -1.83 0.43
CA LEU A 90 -10.78 -3.13 0.16
C LEU A 90 -12.29 -3.13 0.46
N GLU A 91 -12.84 -2.03 0.94
CA GLU A 91 -14.29 -1.91 1.20
C GLU A 91 -15.10 -1.86 -0.10
N GLN A 92 -16.37 -2.26 -0.02
CA GLN A 92 -17.23 -2.36 -1.20
C GLN A 92 -17.39 -0.99 -1.89
N GLU A 93 -17.57 0.05 -1.08
CA GLU A 93 -17.50 1.45 -1.50
C GLU A 93 -16.23 2.05 -0.93
N VAL A 94 -15.28 2.38 -1.80
CA VAL A 94 -14.03 3.00 -1.38
C VAL A 94 -14.32 4.47 -1.03
N PRO A 95 -13.87 4.98 0.12
CA PRO A 95 -14.03 6.39 0.46
C PRO A 95 -13.43 7.30 -0.63
N GLY A 96 -14.11 8.40 -0.96
CA GLY A 96 -13.67 9.32 -2.03
C GLY A 96 -12.28 9.92 -1.79
N ASP A 97 -11.92 10.16 -0.53
CA ASP A 97 -10.58 10.62 -0.15
C ASP A 97 -9.51 9.56 -0.44
N THR A 98 -9.81 8.29 -0.16
CA THR A 98 -8.94 7.15 -0.46
C THR A 98 -8.77 6.97 -1.97
N GLU A 99 -9.83 7.14 -2.76
CA GLU A 99 -9.74 7.10 -4.22
C GLU A 99 -8.86 8.24 -4.77
N THR A 100 -9.02 9.44 -4.21
CA THR A 100 -8.18 10.59 -4.54
C THR A 100 -6.71 10.32 -4.20
N PHE A 101 -6.44 9.70 -3.06
CA PHE A 101 -5.11 9.30 -2.64
C PHE A 101 -4.48 8.25 -3.58
N ILE A 102 -5.22 7.20 -3.93
CA ILE A 102 -4.78 6.17 -4.90
C ILE A 102 -4.43 6.82 -6.24
N ARG A 103 -5.28 7.73 -6.71
CA ARG A 103 -5.07 8.46 -7.98
C ARG A 103 -3.81 9.32 -7.92
N ALA A 104 -3.60 10.05 -6.83
CA ALA A 104 -2.41 10.87 -6.65
C ALA A 104 -1.11 10.05 -6.65
N ILE A 105 -1.12 8.88 -6.01
CA ILE A 105 0.03 7.95 -6.03
C ILE A 105 0.31 7.45 -7.45
N ASN A 106 -0.74 7.03 -8.18
CA ASN A 106 -0.57 6.58 -9.57
C ASN A 106 -0.01 7.70 -10.46
N THR A 107 -0.51 8.93 -10.32
CA THR A 107 0.04 10.08 -11.04
C THR A 107 1.51 10.33 -10.68
N MET A 108 1.86 10.25 -9.39
CA MET A 108 3.25 10.41 -8.94
C MET A 108 4.18 9.36 -9.55
N PHE A 109 3.79 8.08 -9.60
CA PHE A 109 4.59 7.03 -10.23
C PHE A 109 4.73 7.23 -11.75
N VAL A 110 3.65 7.57 -12.45
CA VAL A 110 3.70 7.85 -13.90
C VAL A 110 4.64 9.01 -14.19
N LEU A 111 4.53 10.12 -13.46
CA LEU A 111 5.40 11.28 -13.66
C LEU A 111 6.87 10.98 -13.32
N THR A 112 7.13 10.19 -12.27
CA THR A 112 8.49 9.83 -11.87
C THR A 112 9.14 8.90 -12.90
N LEU A 113 8.41 7.91 -13.43
CA LEU A 113 8.92 7.01 -14.47
C LEU A 113 9.17 7.71 -15.80
N LEU A 114 8.43 8.78 -16.10
CA LEU A 114 8.62 9.59 -17.31
C LEU A 114 9.77 10.60 -17.18
N THR A 115 10.26 10.88 -15.97
CA THR A 115 11.29 11.90 -15.70
C THR A 115 12.64 11.30 -15.25
N MET A 116 12.73 9.96 -15.15
CA MET A 116 13.96 9.20 -14.91
C MET A 116 14.54 8.66 -16.22
#